data_AF-A0A950GUN8-F1
#
_entry.id   AF-A0A950GUN8-F1
#
_cell.length_a   1.000
_cell.length_b   1.000
_cell.length_c   1.000
_cell.angle_alpha   90.00
_cell.angle_beta   90.00
_cell.angle_gamma   90.00
#
_symmetry.space_group_name_H-M   'P 1'
#
loop_
_entity.id
_entity.type
_entity.pdbx_description
1 polymer ?
#
loop_
_entity_poly.entity_id
_entity_poly.type
_entity_poly.pdbx_seq_one_letter_code
_entity_poly.pdbx_strand_id
1 'polypeptide(L)'
;AGTLRARYHVLGGTLSPLDGIGPKELGIERLVGRVAEGEIKEVVLALNATVDGQTTAHYITDALAPLAIKVTRLAHGVPVGGELDYLDEGTLAAALRARTAM
;
A
#
# COMPACT_ATOMS: atom_id res chain seq x y z
N ALA A 1 6.17 1.23 -16.54
CA ALA A 1 5.65 2.60 -16.41
C ALA A 1 6.69 3.46 -15.67
N GLY A 2 7.32 4.43 -16.34
CA GLY A 2 8.25 5.41 -15.74
C GLY A 2 7.54 6.69 -15.31
N THR A 3 6.25 6.58 -14.94
CA THR A 3 5.33 7.71 -14.77
C THR A 3 5.62 8.54 -13.52
N LEU A 4 6.28 7.95 -12.52
CA LEU A 4 6.68 8.62 -11.28
C LEU A 4 8.18 8.45 -11.07
N ARG A 5 8.91 9.56 -10.89
CA ARG A 5 10.31 9.52 -10.44
C ARG A 5 10.32 9.43 -8.92
N ALA A 6 10.29 8.20 -8.41
CA ALA A 6 10.29 7.91 -6.98
C ALA A 6 11.46 7.00 -6.58
N ARG A 7 11.76 7.01 -5.28
CA ARG A 7 12.66 6.02 -4.66
C ARG A 7 11.82 4.87 -4.12
N TYR A 8 12.39 3.67 -4.14
CA TYR A 8 11.74 2.49 -3.60
C TYR A 8 12.20 2.21 -2.17
N HIS A 9 11.32 1.57 -1.42
CA HIS A 9 11.62 0.93 -0.15
C HIS A 9 11.00 -0.46 -0.18
N VAL A 10 11.81 -1.49 0.07
CA VAL A 10 11.36 -2.88 0.08
C VAL A 10 11.25 -3.34 1.52
N LEU A 11 10.04 -3.74 1.92
CA LEU A 11 9.75 -4.15 3.30
C LEU A 11 10.29 -5.54 3.64
N GLY A 12 10.53 -6.39 2.64
CA GLY A 12 10.96 -7.79 2.84
C GLY A 12 9.80 -8.77 3.06
N GLY A 13 8.55 -8.31 3.05
CA GLY A 13 7.36 -9.14 3.22
C GLY A 13 6.14 -8.32 3.62
N THR A 14 5.12 -9.02 4.10
CA THR A 14 3.92 -8.45 4.74
C THR A 14 3.80 -9.02 6.15
N LEU A 15 3.08 -8.32 7.02
CA LEU A 15 2.68 -8.84 8.33
C LEU A 15 1.83 -10.08 8.12
N SER A 16 2.23 -11.18 8.75
CA SER A 16 1.48 -12.43 8.76
C SER A 16 1.50 -12.99 10.17
N PRO A 17 0.45 -12.75 10.99
CA PRO A 17 0.34 -13.34 12.31
C PRO A 17 0.34 -14.87 12.27
N LEU A 18 -0.16 -15.46 11.19
CA LEU A 18 -0.22 -16.91 10.99
C LEU A 18 1.17 -17.51 10.78
N ASP A 19 2.03 -16.80 10.04
CA ASP A 19 3.42 -17.22 9.80
C ASP A 19 4.39 -16.69 10.87
N GLY A 20 3.88 -15.99 11.88
CA GLY A 20 4.68 -15.37 12.94
C GLY A 20 5.48 -14.13 12.51
N ILE A 21 5.24 -13.59 11.30
CA ILE A 21 5.96 -12.45 10.74
C ILE A 21 5.44 -11.14 11.35
N GLY A 22 6.24 -10.56 12.24
CA GLY A 22 5.93 -9.30 12.93
C GLY A 22 6.55 -8.05 12.29
N PRO A 23 6.20 -6.85 12.79
CA PRO A 23 6.72 -5.59 12.25
C PRO A 23 8.24 -5.44 12.30
N LYS A 24 8.88 -6.06 13.31
CA LYS A 24 10.34 -6.02 13.52
C LYS A 24 11.12 -6.82 12.48
N GLU A 25 10.47 -7.79 11.84
CA GLU A 25 11.06 -8.59 10.77
C GLU A 25 10.97 -7.90 9.41
N LEU A 26 10.14 -6.86 9.34
CA LEU A 26 9.95 -6.04 8.15
C LEU A 26 10.80 -4.77 8.23
N GLY A 27 11.12 -4.21 7.07
CA GLY A 27 11.87 -2.96 6.92
C GLY A 27 11.14 -1.69 7.41
N ILE A 28 10.09 -1.80 8.23
CA ILE A 28 9.21 -0.69 8.59
C ILE A 28 9.97 0.37 9.41
N GLU A 29 10.79 -0.02 10.39
CA GLU A 29 11.57 0.95 11.18
C GLU A 29 12.54 1.76 10.31
N ARG A 30 13.16 1.11 9.31
CA ARG A 30 14.04 1.79 8.34
C ARG A 30 13.25 2.74 7.44
N LEU A 31 12.02 2.39 7.07
CA LEU A 31 11.14 3.29 6.33
C LEU A 31 10.82 4.54 7.15
N VAL A 32 10.42 4.36 8.41
CA VAL A 32 10.11 5.46 9.33
C VAL A 32 11.33 6.38 9.51
N GLY A 33 12.52 5.81 9.74
CA GLY A 33 13.77 6.58 9.83
C GLY A 33 14.05 7.43 8.59
N ARG A 34 13.91 6.83 7.39
CA ARG A 34 14.09 7.56 6.11
C ARG A 34 13.09 8.69 5.92
N VAL A 35 11.85 8.53 6.38
CA VAL A 35 10.82 9.59 6.28
C VAL A 35 11.10 10.69 7.30
N ALA A 36 11.58 10.34 8.49
CA ALA A 36 11.92 11.29 9.55
C ALA A 36 13.09 12.23 9.20
N GLU A 37 13.94 11.88 8.23
CA GLU A 37 14.97 12.79 7.67
C GLU A 37 14.37 14.03 6.98
N GLY A 38 13.07 14.02 6.65
CA GLY A 38 12.31 15.20 6.21
C GLY A 38 12.38 15.51 4.70
N GLU A 39 13.15 14.75 3.92
CA GLU A 39 13.24 14.95 2.46
C GLU A 39 12.05 14.35 1.68
N ILE A 40 11.33 13.41 2.29
CA ILE A 40 10.22 12.70 1.65
C ILE A 40 8.95 13.52 1.81
N LYS A 41 8.19 13.67 0.72
CA LYS A 41 6.90 14.40 0.69
C LYS A 41 5.67 13.51 0.62
N GLU A 42 5.84 12.30 0.09
CA GLU A 42 4.76 11.34 -0.07
C GLU A 42 5.31 9.91 0.02
N VAL A 43 4.56 9.04 0.68
CA VAL A 43 4.79 7.61 0.73
C VAL A 43 3.63 6.92 0.02
N VAL A 44 3.92 6.26 -1.11
CA VAL A 44 2.94 5.48 -1.87
C VAL A 44 3.05 4.02 -1.47
N LEU A 45 2.00 3.47 -0.86
CA LEU A 45 1.91 2.07 -0.47
C LEU A 45 1.48 1.23 -1.68
N ALA A 46 2.43 0.42 -2.16
CA ALA A 46 2.26 -0.50 -3.28
C ALA A 46 2.31 -1.96 -2.79
N LEU A 47 1.47 -2.28 -1.80
CA LEU A 47 1.35 -3.64 -1.26
C LEU A 47 0.27 -4.42 -2.02
N ASN A 48 0.34 -5.76 -1.94
CA ASN A 48 -0.64 -6.64 -2.55
C ASN A 48 -2.05 -6.39 -2.00
N ALA A 49 -3.06 -6.64 -2.83
CA ALA A 49 -4.48 -6.54 -2.52
C ALA A 49 -4.99 -7.68 -1.61
N THR A 50 -4.18 -8.16 -0.69
CA THR A 50 -4.48 -9.27 0.24
C THR A 50 -4.78 -8.74 1.64
N VAL A 51 -5.35 -9.59 2.50
CA VAL A 51 -5.61 -9.24 3.91
C VAL A 51 -4.32 -8.81 4.62
N ASP A 52 -3.23 -9.55 4.42
CA ASP A 52 -1.91 -9.24 4.99
C ASP A 52 -1.35 -7.93 4.44
N GLY A 53 -1.50 -7.68 3.13
CA GLY A 53 -1.10 -6.42 2.51
C GLY A 53 -1.89 -5.23 3.06
N GLN A 54 -3.20 -5.38 3.25
CA GLN A 54 -4.05 -4.34 3.86
C GLN A 54 -3.66 -4.06 5.31
N THR A 55 -3.42 -5.11 6.09
CA THR A 55 -2.99 -5.03 7.49
C THR A 55 -1.64 -4.33 7.60
N THR A 56 -0.68 -4.74 6.77
CA THR A 56 0.66 -4.12 6.70
C THR A 56 0.58 -2.65 6.32
N ALA A 57 -0.25 -2.29 5.33
CA ALA A 57 -0.41 -0.90 4.92
C ALA A 57 -1.09 -0.05 6.00
N HIS A 58 -2.05 -0.60 6.75
CA HIS A 58 -2.66 0.10 7.88
C HIS A 58 -1.61 0.37 8.96
N TYR A 59 -0.83 -0.65 9.33
CA TYR A 59 0.25 -0.52 10.30
C TYR A 59 1.29 0.54 9.90
N ILE A 60 1.72 0.56 8.63
CA ILE A 60 2.67 1.57 8.14
C ILE A 60 2.06 2.97 8.19
N THR A 61 0.76 3.10 7.89
CA THR A 61 0.08 4.39 7.95
C THR A 61 0.09 4.94 9.37
N ASP A 62 -0.21 4.09 10.36
CA ASP A 62 -0.19 4.48 11.77
C ASP A 62 1.24 4.81 12.26
N ALA A 63 2.23 4.04 11.83
CA ALA A 63 3.64 4.30 12.17
C ALA A 63 4.16 5.62 11.59
N LEU A 64 3.65 6.05 10.44
CA LEU A 64 4.02 7.30 9.79
C LEU A 64 3.15 8.50 10.21
N ALA A 65 2.02 8.28 10.87
CA ALA A 65 1.10 9.33 11.29
C ALA A 65 1.75 10.46 12.11
N PRO A 66 2.69 10.20 13.05
CA PRO A 66 3.37 11.25 13.80
C PRO A 66 4.24 12.17 12.95
N LEU A 67 4.65 11.74 11.76
CA LEU A 67 5.53 12.50 10.86
C LEU A 67 4.73 13.43 9.92
N ALA A 68 3.39 13.44 10.01
CA ALA A 68 2.49 14.27 9.21
C ALA A 68 2.76 14.20 7.68
N ILE A 69 3.24 13.05 7.21
CA ILE A 69 3.56 12.79 5.81
C ILE A 69 2.32 12.38 5.02
N LYS A 70 2.24 12.76 3.74
CA LYS A 70 1.18 12.26 2.87
C LYS A 70 1.39 10.78 2.58
N VAL A 71 0.45 9.94 3.01
CA VAL A 71 0.43 8.51 2.69
C VAL A 71 -0.68 8.23 1.71
N THR A 72 -0.36 7.61 0.58
CA THR A 72 -1.33 7.19 -0.44
C THR A 72 -1.17 5.70 -0.73
N ARG A 73 -2.18 5.09 -1.36
CA ARG A 73 -2.14 3.69 -1.79
C ARG A 73 -2.46 3.62 -3.27
N LEU A 74 -1.89 2.64 -3.96
CA LEU A 74 -2.31 2.34 -5.33
C LEU A 74 -3.82 2.03 -5.38
N ALA A 75 -4.46 2.50 -6.44
CA ALA A 75 -5.86 2.20 -6.68
C ALA A 75 -6.06 0.69 -6.88
N HIS A 76 -7.19 0.18 -6.41
CA HIS A 76 -7.60 -1.21 -6.56
C HIS A 76 -8.93 -1.23 -7.30
N GLY A 77 -9.07 -2.09 -8.29
CA GLY A 77 -10.29 -2.19 -9.09
C GLY A 77 -10.05 -2.90 -10.41
N VAL A 78 -10.90 -2.58 -11.39
CA VAL A 78 -10.90 -3.24 -12.70
C VAL A 78 -9.65 -2.86 -13.50
N PRO A 79 -8.88 -3.82 -14.04
CA PRO A 79 -7.76 -3.51 -14.93
C PRO A 79 -8.24 -2.90 -16.24
N VAL A 80 -7.47 -1.96 -16.79
CA VAL A 80 -7.76 -1.37 -18.11
C VAL A 80 -7.69 -2.48 -19.17
N GLY A 81 -8.76 -2.59 -19.97
CA GLY A 81 -8.88 -3.62 -20.99
C GLY A 81 -9.36 -4.99 -20.48
N GLY A 82 -9.68 -5.12 -19.19
CA GLY A 82 -10.38 -6.29 -18.67
C GLY A 82 -11.88 -6.22 -18.96
N GLU A 83 -12.48 -7.37 -19.28
CA GLU A 83 -13.94 -7.49 -19.42
C GLU A 83 -14.58 -7.78 -18.05
N LEU A 84 -15.77 -7.23 -17.81
CA LEU A 84 -16.48 -7.39 -16.53
C LEU A 84 -16.85 -8.85 -16.25
N ASP A 85 -17.15 -9.63 -17.29
CA ASP A 85 -17.57 -11.03 -17.19
C ASP A 85 -16.48 -11.96 -16.62
N TYR A 86 -15.23 -11.52 -16.61
CA TYR A 86 -14.09 -12.29 -16.11
C TYR A 86 -13.56 -11.81 -14.76
N LEU A 87 -14.23 -10.85 -14.11
CA LEU A 87 -13.81 -10.34 -12.81
C LEU A 87 -14.46 -11.11 -11.66
N ASP A 88 -13.71 -11.29 -10.58
CA ASP A 88 -14.27 -11.77 -9.33
C ASP A 88 -15.12 -10.68 -8.64
N GLU A 89 -16.03 -11.12 -7.78
CA GLU A 89 -16.94 -10.26 -7.04
C GLU A 89 -16.20 -9.25 -6.15
N GLY A 90 -15.04 -9.63 -5.60
CA GLY A 90 -14.20 -8.78 -4.77
C GLY A 90 -13.63 -7.59 -5.55
N THR A 91 -13.10 -7.84 -6.76
CA THR A 91 -12.60 -6.80 -7.66
C THR A 91 -13.72 -5.84 -8.09
N LEU A 92 -14.89 -6.37 -8.44
CA LEU A 92 -16.04 -5.54 -8.82
C LEU A 92 -16.51 -4.66 -7.65
N ALA A 93 -16.63 -5.24 -6.45
CA ALA A 93 -17.02 -4.51 -5.27
C ALA A 93 -16.00 -3.44 -4.87
N ALA A 94 -14.70 -3.70 -5.05
CA ALA A 94 -13.64 -2.71 -4.83
C ALA A 94 -13.77 -1.53 -5.81
N ALA A 95 -13.99 -1.82 -7.10
CA ALA A 95 -14.16 -0.79 -8.12
C ALA A 95 -15.41 0.08 -7.87
N LEU A 96 -16.54 -0.52 -7.48
CA LEU A 96 -17.77 0.22 -7.17
C LEU A 96 -17.64 1.14 -5.95
N ARG A 97 -16.86 0.72 -4.93
CA ARG A 97 -16.55 1.55 -3.76
C ARG A 97 -15.61 2.69 -4.11
N ALA A 98 -14.65 2.46 -5.01
CA ALA A 98 -13.69 3.46 -5.46
C ALA A 98 -14.19 4.36 -6.61
N ARG A 99 -15.47 4.27 -6.98
CA ARG A 99 -16.02 5.07 -8.08
C ARG A 99 -15.81 6.56 -7.81
N THR A 100 -15.35 7.28 -8.82
CA THR A 100 -15.15 8.74 -8.76
C THR A 100 -16.13 9.40 -9.72
N ALA A 101 -16.59 10.61 -9.40
CA ALA A 101 -17.36 11.42 -10.34
C ALA A 101 -16.47 11.80 -11.54
N MET A 102 -17.06 11.95 -12.72
CA MET A 102 -16.36 12.52 -13.89
C MET A 102 -16.24 14.03 -13.77
#